data_AF-A0A501XAZ7-F1
#
_entry.id   AF-A0A501XAZ7-F1
#
_cell.length_a   1.000
_cell.length_b   1.000
_cell.length_c   1.000
_cell.angle_alpha   90.00
_cell.angle_beta   90.00
_cell.angle_gamma   90.00
#
_symmetry.space_group_name_H-M   'P 1'
#
loop_
_entity.id
_entity.type
_entity.pdbx_description
1 polymer ?
#
loop_
_entity_poly.entity_id
_entity_poly.type
_entity_poly.pdbx_seq_one_letter_code
_entity_poly.pdbx_strand_id
1 'polypeptide(L)'
;MGVFMSNNDKWKNKKINVKNYEVQAKKPRKELSKSWKIALTALFLFAIPSFLMMLFVGKDGWVFAATKDFSRWGLVFPIALIVLTVQLTILFLLIFKFKKLPVESLNFLFPIAFAMASFIVSSGVDSKDWFIRVLPAVGMALLAVPVILINKAVIKSKEKKQRAQILAEERKNKTLLD
;
A
#
# COMPACT_ATOMS: atom_id res chain seq x y z
N MET A 1 -32.32 -75.07 -5.80
CA MET A 1 -32.64 -73.77 -5.15
C MET A 1 -31.34 -73.03 -4.88
N GLY A 2 -30.95 -72.13 -5.79
CA GLY A 2 -29.77 -71.27 -5.62
C GLY A 2 -30.23 -69.88 -5.19
N VAL A 3 -29.95 -69.50 -3.94
CA VAL A 3 -30.28 -68.18 -3.42
C VAL A 3 -29.32 -67.17 -4.05
N PHE A 4 -29.81 -66.38 -5.01
CA PHE A 4 -29.11 -65.18 -5.49
C PHE A 4 -29.07 -64.15 -4.35
N MET A 5 -28.01 -64.16 -3.56
CA MET A 5 -27.73 -63.07 -2.64
C MET A 5 -27.45 -61.80 -3.47
N SER A 6 -28.37 -60.85 -3.40
CA SER A 6 -28.23 -59.57 -4.09
C SER A 6 -26.93 -58.89 -3.66
N ASN A 7 -26.18 -58.36 -4.62
CA ASN A 7 -24.89 -57.70 -4.39
C ASN A 7 -25.01 -56.39 -3.56
N ASN A 8 -26.22 -56.07 -3.07
CA ASN A 8 -26.58 -54.79 -2.46
C ASN A 8 -26.03 -54.64 -1.03
N ASP A 9 -25.82 -55.74 -0.29
CA ASP A 9 -25.28 -55.69 1.08
C ASP A 9 -23.80 -55.32 1.13
N LYS A 10 -23.04 -55.57 0.05
CA LYS A 10 -21.63 -55.15 -0.04
C LYS A 10 -21.46 -53.62 -0.14
N TRP A 11 -22.48 -52.91 -0.61
CA TRP A 11 -22.41 -51.46 -0.78
C TRP A 11 -22.86 -50.69 0.46
N LYS A 12 -23.78 -51.22 1.27
CA LYS A 12 -24.24 -50.57 2.51
C LYS A 12 -23.16 -50.45 3.59
N ASN A 13 -22.19 -51.37 3.62
CA ASN A 13 -21.11 -51.38 4.61
C ASN A 13 -19.80 -50.73 4.14
N LYS A 14 -19.76 -50.17 2.92
CA LYS A 14 -18.59 -49.44 2.44
C LYS A 14 -18.62 -48.05 3.05
N LYS A 15 -18.04 -47.89 4.25
CA LYS A 15 -17.73 -46.57 4.84
C LYS A 15 -16.91 -45.79 3.84
N ILE A 16 -17.55 -44.90 3.09
CA ILE A 16 -16.88 -43.97 2.19
C ILE A 16 -16.00 -43.12 3.11
N ASN A 17 -14.69 -43.25 2.98
CA ASN A 17 -13.74 -42.49 3.76
C ASN A 17 -13.71 -41.05 3.20
N VAL A 18 -14.69 -40.24 3.62
CA VAL A 18 -14.86 -38.85 3.16
C VAL A 18 -13.62 -37.99 3.46
N LYS A 19 -12.75 -38.43 4.38
CA LYS A 19 -11.47 -37.77 4.67
C LYS A 19 -10.50 -37.71 3.48
N ASN A 20 -10.61 -38.63 2.51
CA ASN A 20 -9.77 -38.57 1.30
C ASN A 20 -10.37 -37.69 0.19
N TYR A 21 -11.59 -37.17 0.37
CA TYR A 21 -12.21 -36.17 -0.51
C TYR A 21 -11.96 -34.73 -0.03
N GLU A 22 -10.99 -34.51 0.85
CA GLU A 22 -10.37 -33.19 0.98
C GLU A 22 -9.60 -32.93 -0.32
N VAL A 23 -10.33 -32.39 -1.30
CA VAL A 23 -9.81 -31.67 -2.47
C VAL A 23 -8.52 -31.01 -2.03
N GLN A 24 -7.38 -31.50 -2.54
CA GLN A 24 -6.04 -31.04 -2.17
C GLN A 24 -6.09 -29.53 -1.96
N ALA A 25 -6.19 -29.11 -0.70
CA ALA A 25 -6.38 -27.72 -0.38
C ALA A 25 -5.08 -27.07 -0.82
N LYS A 26 -5.10 -26.39 -1.99
CA LYS A 26 -3.95 -25.65 -2.50
C LYS A 26 -3.41 -24.89 -1.31
N LYS A 27 -2.19 -25.23 -0.87
CA LYS A 27 -1.54 -24.57 0.27
C LYS A 27 -1.84 -23.08 0.15
N PRO A 28 -2.49 -22.45 1.14
CA PRO A 28 -2.87 -21.06 1.03
C PRO A 28 -1.60 -20.28 0.69
N ARG A 29 -1.59 -19.59 -0.46
CA ARG A 29 -0.46 -18.76 -0.84
C ARG A 29 -0.24 -17.81 0.32
N LYS A 30 0.96 -17.83 0.91
CA LYS A 30 1.31 -16.89 1.97
C LYS A 30 1.16 -15.48 1.41
N GLU A 31 0.09 -14.80 1.77
CA GLU A 31 -0.06 -13.40 1.43
C GLU A 31 1.01 -12.61 2.18
N LEU A 32 1.72 -11.74 1.47
CA LEU A 32 2.62 -10.78 2.10
C LEU A 32 1.86 -9.98 3.16
N SER A 33 2.48 -9.78 4.32
CA SER A 33 1.92 -8.95 5.36
C SER A 33 1.63 -7.55 4.81
N LYS A 34 0.63 -6.87 5.39
CA LYS A 34 0.24 -5.52 4.98
C LYS A 34 1.44 -4.54 5.04
N SER A 35 2.31 -4.69 6.03
CA SER A 35 3.54 -3.89 6.17
C SER A 35 4.50 -4.10 5.01
N TRP A 36 4.75 -5.35 4.60
CA TRP A 36 5.62 -5.66 3.47
C TRP A 36 5.05 -5.13 2.15
N LYS A 37 3.73 -5.25 1.93
CA LYS A 37 3.07 -4.66 0.75
C LYS A 37 3.29 -3.15 0.69
N ILE A 38 3.15 -2.45 1.81
CA ILE A 38 3.37 -1.00 1.92
C ILE A 38 4.84 -0.64 1.66
N ALA A 39 5.79 -1.36 2.27
CA ALA A 39 7.23 -1.13 2.09
C ALA A 39 7.66 -1.36 0.64
N LEU A 40 7.15 -2.41 -0.01
CA LEU A 40 7.42 -2.68 -1.41
C LEU A 40 6.85 -1.58 -2.31
N THR A 41 5.66 -1.06 -2.01
CA THR A 41 5.11 0.08 -2.75
C THR A 41 5.93 1.35 -2.53
N ALA A 42 6.45 1.58 -1.32
CA ALA A 42 7.38 2.69 -1.07
C ALA A 42 8.63 2.58 -1.96
N LEU A 43 9.21 1.38 -2.03
CA LEU A 43 10.42 1.12 -2.79
C LEU A 43 10.19 1.27 -4.31
N PHE A 44 9.19 0.56 -4.85
CA PHE A 44 8.98 0.47 -6.30
C PHE A 44 8.29 1.70 -6.90
N LEU A 45 7.43 2.39 -6.14
CA LEU A 45 6.70 3.54 -6.67
C LEU A 45 7.42 4.86 -6.43
N PHE A 46 8.09 5.00 -5.27
CA PHE A 46 8.72 6.26 -4.88
C PHE A 46 10.24 6.19 -4.94
N ALA A 47 10.86 5.29 -4.19
CA ALA A 47 12.31 5.32 -3.99
C ALA A 47 13.09 5.07 -5.31
N ILE A 48 12.82 3.95 -5.99
CA ILE A 48 13.52 3.58 -7.23
C ILE A 48 13.27 4.61 -8.34
N PRO A 49 12.02 5.00 -8.66
CA PRO A 49 11.80 5.97 -9.73
C PRO A 49 12.40 7.34 -9.44
N SER A 50 12.35 7.80 -8.18
CA SER A 50 12.96 9.08 -7.80
C SER A 50 14.48 9.03 -7.87
N PHE A 51 15.09 7.91 -7.51
CA PHE A 51 16.53 7.69 -7.65
C PHE A 51 16.95 7.67 -9.12
N LEU A 52 16.19 6.98 -9.99
CA LEU A 52 16.43 7.00 -11.43
C LEU A 52 16.32 8.42 -12.00
N MET A 53 15.29 9.17 -11.62
CA MET A 53 15.13 10.57 -12.03
C MET A 53 16.31 11.43 -11.56
N MET A 54 16.85 11.20 -10.36
CA MET A 54 18.07 11.87 -9.91
C MET A 54 19.28 11.52 -10.79
N LEU A 55 19.44 10.25 -11.20
CA LEU A 55 20.54 9.84 -12.08
C LEU A 55 20.45 10.46 -13.49
N PHE A 56 19.24 10.66 -14.01
CA PHE A 56 19.00 11.21 -15.34
C PHE A 56 18.97 12.75 -15.37
N VAL A 57 18.37 13.40 -14.37
CA VAL A 57 18.02 14.83 -14.38
C VAL A 57 18.66 15.60 -13.22
N GLY A 58 19.16 14.91 -12.21
CA GLY A 58 19.83 15.54 -11.08
C GLY A 58 21.15 16.17 -11.46
N LYS A 59 21.60 17.14 -10.64
CA LYS A 59 22.95 17.72 -10.78
C LYS A 59 24.06 16.70 -10.47
N ASP A 60 23.75 15.72 -9.63
CA ASP A 60 24.59 14.54 -9.38
C ASP A 60 24.42 13.46 -10.47
N GLY A 61 23.66 13.73 -11.54
CA GLY A 61 23.37 12.79 -12.60
C GLY A 61 24.62 12.33 -13.35
N TRP A 62 24.66 11.03 -13.65
CA TRP A 62 25.79 10.41 -14.34
C TRP A 62 25.57 10.34 -15.86
N VAL A 63 24.31 10.42 -16.31
CA VAL A 63 23.93 10.08 -17.68
C VAL A 63 24.05 11.26 -18.64
N PHE A 64 23.68 12.46 -18.22
CA PHE A 64 23.72 13.66 -19.07
C PHE A 64 24.52 14.78 -18.40
N ALA A 65 25.62 15.22 -19.03
CA ALA A 65 26.41 16.33 -18.49
C ALA A 65 25.66 17.67 -18.54
N ALA A 66 24.79 17.86 -19.54
CA ALA A 66 24.03 19.09 -19.74
C ALA A 66 23.00 19.37 -18.62
N THR A 67 22.53 18.34 -17.90
CA THR A 67 21.56 18.52 -16.80
C THR A 67 22.19 19.10 -15.54
N LYS A 68 23.54 19.17 -15.47
CA LYS A 68 24.28 19.74 -14.33
C LYS A 68 24.14 21.27 -14.24
N ASP A 69 23.97 21.92 -15.39
CA ASP A 69 23.82 23.39 -15.49
C ASP A 69 22.38 23.86 -15.26
N PHE A 70 21.43 22.94 -15.10
CA PHE A 70 20.03 23.31 -14.89
C PHE A 70 19.84 24.06 -13.58
N SER A 71 19.02 25.12 -13.64
CA SER A 71 18.59 25.85 -12.45
C SER A 71 17.80 24.92 -11.53
N ARG A 72 18.25 24.79 -10.27
CA ARG A 72 17.63 23.92 -9.26
C ARG A 72 16.15 24.28 -9.07
N TRP A 73 15.86 25.57 -8.92
CA TRP A 73 14.51 26.06 -8.71
C TRP A 73 13.73 26.27 -10.00
N GLY A 74 14.42 26.59 -11.11
CA GLY A 74 13.77 26.84 -12.39
C GLY A 74 13.37 25.59 -13.17
N LEU A 75 14.09 24.47 -13.00
CA LEU A 75 13.93 23.28 -13.84
C LEU A 75 13.83 21.99 -13.02
N VAL A 76 14.75 21.77 -12.06
CA VAL A 76 14.76 20.52 -11.27
C VAL A 76 13.56 20.44 -10.33
N PHE A 77 13.18 21.54 -9.69
CA PHE A 77 12.02 21.61 -8.80
C PHE A 77 10.67 21.33 -9.52
N PRO A 78 10.35 21.98 -10.65
CA PRO A 78 9.17 21.63 -11.43
C PRO A 78 9.12 20.16 -11.86
N ILE A 79 10.25 19.59 -12.29
CA ILE A 79 10.32 18.18 -12.69
C ILE A 79 10.03 17.27 -11.48
N ALA A 80 10.63 17.56 -10.31
CA ALA A 80 10.36 16.81 -9.09
C ALA A 80 8.89 16.89 -8.66
N LEU A 81 8.24 18.05 -8.84
CA LEU A 81 6.80 18.20 -8.60
C LEU A 81 5.97 17.35 -9.56
N ILE A 82 6.28 17.35 -10.85
CA ILE A 82 5.58 16.51 -11.84
C ILE A 82 5.69 15.03 -11.48
N VAL A 83 6.91 14.58 -11.15
CA VAL A 83 7.15 13.19 -10.72
C VAL A 83 6.34 12.85 -9.48
N LEU A 84 6.34 13.74 -8.48
CA LEU A 84 5.56 13.57 -7.25
C LEU A 84 4.06 13.49 -7.55
N THR A 85 3.53 14.36 -8.41
CA THR A 85 2.11 14.36 -8.79
C THR A 85 1.72 13.04 -9.47
N VAL A 86 2.54 12.54 -10.39
CA VAL A 86 2.31 11.25 -11.07
C VAL A 86 2.33 10.10 -10.06
N GLN A 87 3.34 10.05 -9.19
CA GLN A 87 3.46 9.01 -8.16
C GLN A 87 2.29 9.03 -7.16
N LEU A 88 1.86 10.21 -6.71
CA LEU A 88 0.69 10.36 -5.83
C LEU A 88 -0.60 9.96 -6.54
N THR A 89 -0.75 10.26 -7.82
CA THR A 89 -1.93 9.84 -8.61
C THR A 89 -2.01 8.32 -8.69
N ILE A 90 -0.89 7.64 -8.95
CA ILE A 90 -0.82 6.17 -8.95
C ILE A 90 -1.13 5.61 -7.55
N LEU A 91 -0.60 6.23 -6.49
CA LEU A 91 -0.89 5.84 -5.11
C LEU A 91 -2.39 5.93 -4.80
N PHE A 92 -3.03 7.03 -5.16
CA PHE A 92 -4.47 7.22 -4.97
C PHE A 92 -5.30 6.22 -5.76
N LEU A 93 -4.90 5.89 -6.99
CA LEU A 93 -5.54 4.81 -7.76
C LEU A 93 -5.41 3.46 -7.06
N LEU A 94 -4.24 3.12 -6.51
CA LEU A 94 -4.02 1.87 -5.80
C LEU A 94 -4.87 1.73 -4.54
N ILE A 95 -5.12 2.83 -3.83
CA ILE A 95 -5.91 2.86 -2.59
C ILE A 95 -7.41 2.92 -2.89
N PHE A 96 -7.86 3.85 -3.72
CA PHE A 96 -9.30 4.11 -3.90
C PHE A 96 -9.93 3.27 -5.00
N LYS A 97 -9.27 3.14 -6.17
CA LYS A 97 -9.82 2.40 -7.32
C LYS A 97 -9.56 0.90 -7.19
N PHE A 98 -8.31 0.51 -6.99
CA PHE A 98 -7.91 -0.90 -6.97
C PHE A 98 -7.98 -1.55 -5.58
N LYS A 99 -8.13 -0.76 -4.51
CA LYS A 99 -8.22 -1.22 -3.11
C LYS A 99 -7.10 -2.22 -2.72
N LYS A 100 -5.94 -2.11 -3.36
CA LYS A 100 -4.77 -2.99 -3.11
C LYS A 100 -4.03 -2.60 -1.83
N LEU A 101 -4.18 -1.35 -1.41
CA LEU A 101 -3.55 -0.80 -0.21
C LEU A 101 -4.60 -0.26 0.75
N PRO A 102 -4.41 -0.44 2.06
CA PRO A 102 -5.29 0.12 3.08
C PRO A 102 -5.08 1.65 3.18
N VAL A 103 -6.09 2.41 3.61
CA VAL A 103 -6.02 3.89 3.66
C VAL A 103 -4.95 4.36 4.66
N GLU A 104 -4.68 3.55 5.68
CA GLU A 104 -3.62 3.73 6.68
C GLU A 104 -2.23 3.81 6.04
N SER A 105 -2.03 3.22 4.85
CA SER A 105 -0.76 3.28 4.11
C SER A 105 -0.37 4.71 3.72
N LEU A 106 -1.33 5.63 3.60
CA LEU A 106 -1.06 7.04 3.33
C LEU A 106 -0.14 7.65 4.39
N ASN A 107 -0.28 7.24 5.66
CA ASN A 107 0.52 7.81 6.76
C ASN A 107 2.01 7.53 6.60
N PHE A 108 2.38 6.47 5.89
CA PHE A 108 3.77 6.09 5.65
C PHE A 108 4.23 6.51 4.24
N LEU A 109 3.38 6.35 3.23
CA LEU A 109 3.75 6.59 1.84
C LEU A 109 3.82 8.07 1.49
N PHE A 110 2.99 8.93 2.08
CA PHE A 110 3.05 10.38 1.85
C PHE A 110 4.39 10.99 2.28
N PRO A 111 4.84 10.82 3.55
CA PRO A 111 6.13 11.36 3.98
C PRO A 111 7.29 10.89 3.10
N ILE A 112 7.27 9.62 2.69
CA ILE A 112 8.30 9.05 1.81
C ILE A 112 8.26 9.69 0.43
N ALA A 113 7.09 9.84 -0.18
CA ALA A 113 6.93 10.48 -1.48
C ALA A 113 7.52 11.90 -1.46
N PHE A 114 7.19 12.67 -0.42
CA PHE A 114 7.68 14.02 -0.23
C PHE A 114 9.19 14.09 0.05
N ALA A 115 9.71 13.19 0.88
CA ALA A 115 11.15 13.09 1.14
C ALA A 115 11.92 12.75 -0.14
N MET A 116 11.42 11.82 -0.96
CA MET A 116 12.04 11.46 -2.23
C MET A 116 11.95 12.58 -3.27
N ALA A 117 10.86 13.34 -3.32
CA ALA A 117 10.77 14.53 -4.18
C ALA A 117 11.78 15.61 -3.76
N SER A 118 11.91 15.86 -2.45
CA SER A 118 12.94 16.75 -1.89
C SER A 118 14.36 16.26 -2.23
N PHE A 119 14.57 14.95 -2.23
CA PHE A 119 15.85 14.34 -2.58
C PHE A 119 16.26 14.64 -4.04
N ILE A 120 15.33 14.62 -4.99
CA ILE A 120 15.60 14.96 -6.40
C ILE A 120 16.08 16.42 -6.52
N VAL A 121 15.38 17.36 -5.89
CA VAL A 121 15.67 18.80 -5.96
C VAL A 121 17.00 19.16 -5.30
N SER A 122 17.33 18.43 -4.23
CA SER A 122 18.54 18.65 -3.45
C SER A 122 19.78 17.91 -3.99
N SER A 123 19.68 17.32 -5.20
CA SER A 123 20.83 16.80 -5.93
C SER A 123 21.86 17.90 -6.26
N GLY A 124 23.15 17.55 -6.21
CA GLY A 124 24.28 18.46 -6.43
C GLY A 124 24.54 19.47 -5.30
N VAL A 125 23.95 19.27 -4.13
CA VAL A 125 24.35 20.00 -2.91
C VAL A 125 25.60 19.34 -2.34
N ASP A 126 26.66 20.11 -2.09
CA ASP A 126 27.88 19.64 -1.45
C ASP A 126 27.60 19.05 -0.06
N SER A 127 28.40 18.09 0.37
CA SER A 127 28.25 17.41 1.68
C SER A 127 28.25 18.37 2.88
N LYS A 128 28.81 19.58 2.72
CA LYS A 128 28.79 20.64 3.73
C LYS A 128 27.40 21.25 3.94
N ASP A 129 26.56 21.23 2.91
CA ASP A 129 25.21 21.80 2.89
C ASP A 129 24.12 20.72 3.01
N TRP A 130 24.43 19.60 3.66
CA TRP A 130 23.52 18.46 3.84
C TRP A 130 22.15 18.86 4.44
N PHE A 131 22.12 19.94 5.24
CA PHE A 131 20.90 20.50 5.81
C PHE A 131 19.92 21.00 4.75
N ILE A 132 20.39 21.44 3.57
CA ILE A 132 19.56 21.80 2.42
C ILE A 132 18.87 20.55 1.83
N ARG A 133 19.42 19.34 2.05
CA ARG A 133 18.76 18.07 1.68
C ARG A 133 17.76 17.61 2.74
N VAL A 134 18.15 17.71 4.02
CA VAL A 134 17.40 17.12 5.14
C VAL A 134 16.27 18.02 5.64
N LEU A 135 16.47 19.33 5.78
CA LEU A 135 15.44 20.25 6.29
C LEU A 135 14.18 20.28 5.42
N PRO A 136 14.25 20.35 4.07
CA PRO A 136 13.05 20.33 3.25
C PRO A 136 12.36 18.96 3.28
N ALA A 137 13.12 17.86 3.39
CA ALA A 137 12.55 16.53 3.54
C ALA A 137 11.80 16.37 4.87
N VAL A 138 12.37 16.88 5.97
CA VAL A 138 11.73 16.89 7.30
C VAL A 138 10.53 17.85 7.33
N GLY A 139 10.66 19.05 6.75
CA GLY A 139 9.56 20.01 6.63
C GLY A 139 8.40 19.49 5.81
N MET A 140 8.68 18.81 4.70
CA MET A 140 7.65 18.17 3.88
C MET A 140 7.07 16.92 4.56
N ALA A 141 7.84 16.20 5.37
CA ALA A 141 7.30 15.15 6.24
C ALA A 141 6.36 15.72 7.32
N LEU A 142 6.62 16.91 7.84
CA LEU A 142 5.70 17.62 8.74
C LEU A 142 4.41 18.05 8.03
N LEU A 143 4.45 18.39 6.73
CA LEU A 143 3.24 18.63 5.93
C LEU A 143 2.38 17.37 5.73
N ALA A 144 2.91 16.18 6.00
CA ALA A 144 2.11 14.96 6.04
C ALA A 144 1.30 14.83 7.35
N VAL A 145 1.61 15.59 8.41
CA VAL A 145 0.89 15.54 9.70
C VAL A 145 -0.60 15.88 9.55
N PRO A 146 -1.00 16.97 8.86
CA PRO A 146 -2.42 17.23 8.54
C PRO A 146 -3.10 16.06 7.83
N VAL A 147 -2.43 15.43 6.87
CA VAL A 147 -2.96 14.30 6.11
C VAL A 147 -3.17 13.08 7.02
N ILE A 148 -2.23 12.82 7.94
CA ILE A 148 -2.34 11.77 8.95
C ILE A 148 -3.51 12.03 9.90
N LEU A 149 -3.70 13.29 10.34
CA LEU A 149 -4.81 13.67 11.21
C LEU A 149 -6.17 13.49 10.52
N ILE A 150 -6.28 13.88 9.25
CA ILE A 150 -7.49 13.65 8.44
C ILE A 150 -7.76 12.15 8.31
N ASN A 151 -6.74 11.33 8.05
CA ASN A 151 -6.89 9.89 7.95
C ASN A 151 -7.41 9.28 9.28
N LYS A 152 -6.82 9.69 10.42
CA LYS A 152 -7.30 9.28 11.75
C LYS A 152 -8.75 9.69 11.99
N ALA A 153 -9.16 10.89 11.58
CA ALA A 153 -10.54 11.33 11.70
C ALA A 153 -11.51 10.49 10.84
N VAL A 154 -11.11 10.14 9.62
CA VAL A 154 -11.89 9.28 8.72
C VAL A 154 -12.04 7.87 9.28
N ILE A 155 -10.97 7.28 9.82
CA ILE A 155 -11.00 5.96 10.45
C ILE A 155 -11.94 5.98 11.67
N LYS A 156 -11.80 6.96 12.56
CA LYS A 156 -12.67 7.12 13.74
C LYS A 156 -14.15 7.27 13.37
N SER A 157 -14.44 7.98 12.28
CA SER A 157 -15.81 8.12 11.75
C SER A 157 -16.37 6.78 11.24
N LYS A 158 -15.56 6.00 10.50
CA LYS A 158 -15.96 4.66 10.04
C LYS A 158 -16.23 3.70 11.19
N GLU A 159 -15.35 3.67 12.19
CA GLU A 159 -15.54 2.85 13.39
C GLU A 159 -16.82 3.23 14.15
N LYS A 160 -17.10 4.53 14.28
CA LYS A 160 -18.33 5.01 14.93
C LYS A 160 -19.58 4.55 14.18
N LYS A 161 -19.57 4.58 12.84
CA LYS A 161 -20.68 4.07 12.01
C LYS A 161 -20.87 2.56 12.17
N GLN A 162 -19.79 1.78 12.17
CA GLN A 162 -19.86 0.33 12.38
C GLN A 162 -20.40 -0.02 13.76
N ARG A 163 -19.93 0.65 14.82
CA ARG A 163 -20.47 0.45 16.18
C ARG A 163 -21.96 0.78 16.27
N ALA A 164 -22.40 1.86 15.61
CA ALA A 164 -23.82 2.21 15.56
C ALA A 164 -24.66 1.16 14.83
N GLN A 165 -24.14 0.55 13.76
CA GLN A 165 -24.81 -0.55 13.04
C GLN A 165 -24.90 -1.82 13.89
N ILE A 166 -23.80 -2.21 14.56
CA ILE A 166 -23.78 -3.38 15.45
C ILE A 166 -24.79 -3.20 16.59
N LEU A 167 -24.82 -2.03 17.23
CA LEU A 167 -25.80 -1.74 18.29
C LEU A 167 -27.24 -1.75 17.77
N ALA A 168 -27.49 -1.34 16.53
CA ALA A 168 -28.81 -1.40 15.93
C ALA A 168 -29.23 -2.85 15.62
N GLU A 169 -28.31 -3.70 15.16
CA GLU A 169 -28.54 -5.14 14.96
C GLU A 169 -28.76 -5.87 16.28
N GLU A 170 -27.97 -5.58 17.32
CA GLU A 170 -28.15 -6.14 18.66
C GLU A 170 -29.51 -5.76 19.26
N ARG A 171 -29.95 -4.52 19.09
CA ARG A 171 -31.29 -4.09 19.55
C ARG A 171 -32.39 -4.84 18.83
N LYS A 172 -32.29 -5.00 17.51
CA LYS A 172 -33.27 -5.77 16.70
C LYS A 172 -33.30 -7.25 17.10
N ASN A 173 -32.13 -7.88 17.29
CA ASN A 173 -32.07 -9.29 17.71
C ASN A 173 -32.62 -9.49 19.12
N LYS A 174 -32.39 -8.54 20.04
CA LYS A 174 -33.01 -8.60 21.37
C LYS A 174 -34.53 -8.43 21.36
N THR A 175 -35.10 -7.73 20.37
CA THR A 175 -36.58 -7.60 20.23
C THR A 175 -37.24 -8.81 19.57
N LEU A 176 -36.46 -9.72 18.98
CA LEU A 176 -36.95 -10.95 18.34
C LEU A 176 -36.83 -12.18 19.25
N LEU A 177 -36.08 -12.06 20.35
CA LEU A 177 -35.86 -13.08 21.36
C LEU A 177 -36.71 -12.87 22.63
N ASP A 178 -37.43 -11.75 22.69
CA ASP A 178 -38.46 -11.39 23.66
C ASP A 178 -39.83 -11.55 23.00
#